data_AF-A0A6M0BKG6-F1
#
_entry.id   AF-A0A6M0BKG6-F1
#
_cell.length_a   1.000
_cell.length_b   1.000
_cell.length_c   1.000
_cell.angle_alpha   90.00
_cell.angle_beta   90.00
_cell.angle_gamma   90.00
#
_symmetry.space_group_name_H-M   'P 1'
#
loop_
_entity.id
_entity.type
_entity.pdbx_description
1 polymer ?
#
loop_
_entity_poly.entity_id
_entity_poly.type
_entity_poly.pdbx_seq_one_letter_code
_entity_poly.pdbx_strand_id
1 'polypeptide(L)' 'MSAPNEILWAIIGLLLTIGGTFLEAFFVSNPPWDWSTQGVQTISLGVTYQIGAVLLAACLGGRNAGALSQIAYVV' A
#
# COMPACT_ATOMS: atom_id res chain seq x y z
N MET A 1 -9.90 -5.08 -21.05
CA MET A 1 -10.28 -5.94 -19.91
C MET A 1 -11.80 -5.93 -19.81
N SER A 2 -12.43 -7.01 -19.34
CA SER A 2 -13.89 -7.00 -19.14
C SER A 2 -14.23 -6.10 -17.95
N ALA A 3 -15.31 -5.33 -18.04
CA ALA A 3 -15.73 -4.38 -17.00
C ALA A 3 -15.78 -4.97 -15.57
N PRO A 4 -16.21 -6.23 -15.33
CA PRO A 4 -16.18 -6.84 -13.99
C PRO A 4 -14.77 -6.95 -13.41
N ASN A 5 -13.76 -7.18 -14.26
CA ASN A 5 -12.38 -7.36 -13.84
C ASN A 5 -11.73 -6.02 -13.44
N GLU A 6 -12.11 -4.93 -14.10
CA GLU A 6 -11.68 -3.57 -13.70
C GLU A 6 -12.30 -3.17 -12.36
N ILE A 7 -13.57 -3.48 -12.13
CA ILE A 7 -14.26 -3.19 -10.85
C ILE A 7 -13.62 -3.99 -9.72
N LEU A 8 -13.31 -5.28 -9.93
CA LEU A 8 -12.66 -6.11 -8.94
C LEU A 8 -11.29 -5.54 -8.54
N TRP A 9 -10.48 -5.13 -9.52
CA TRP A 9 -9.21 -4.46 -9.28
C TRP A 9 -9.35 -3.11 -8.58
N ALA A 10 -10.40 -2.34 -8.89
CA ALA A 10 -10.67 -1.08 -8.21
C ALA A 10 -11.03 -1.28 -6.73
N ILE A 11 -11.82 -2.30 -6.40
CA ILE A 11 -12.16 -2.66 -5.00
C ILE A 11 -10.91 -3.12 -4.25
N ILE A 12 -10.08 -3.97 -4.87
CA ILE A 12 -8.81 -4.41 -4.29
C ILE A 12 -7.91 -3.20 -4.02
N GLY A 13 -7.75 -2.30 -4.99
CA GLY A 13 -6.97 -1.07 -4.83
C GLY A 13 -7.49 -0.18 -3.71
N LEU A 14 -8.81 -0.02 -3.59
CA LEU A 14 -9.45 0.76 -2.53
C LEU A 14 -9.17 0.15 -1.15
N LEU A 15 -9.38 -1.16 -0.98
CA LEU A 15 -9.10 -1.89 0.26
C LEU A 15 -7.62 -1.81 0.66
N LEU A 16 -6.70 -1.98 -0.30
CA LEU A 16 -5.27 -1.82 -0.01
C LEU A 16 -4.91 -0.37 0.34
N THR A 17 -5.57 0.63 -0.27
CA THR A 17 -5.32 2.05 0.03
C THR A 17 -5.77 2.38 1.45
N ILE A 18 -6.95 1.90 1.86
CA ILE A 18 -7.46 2.06 3.24
C ILE A 18 -6.62 1.27 4.24
N GLY A 19 -6.24 0.02 3.93
CA GLY A 19 -5.35 -0.74 4.81
C GLY A 19 -3.96 -0.10 4.93
N GLY A 20 -3.46 0.44 3.82
CA GLY A 20 -2.16 1.10 3.72
C GLY A 20 -2.07 2.42 4.48
N THR A 21 -3.18 3.12 4.73
CA THR A 21 -3.18 4.34 5.57
C THR A 21 -3.05 4.05 7.06
N PHE A 22 -3.50 2.89 7.53
CA PHE A 22 -3.32 2.47 8.93
C PHE A 22 -1.97 1.82 9.20
N LEU A 23 -1.25 1.41 8.15
CA LEU A 23 0.08 0.83 8.26
C LEU A 23 1.13 1.92 8.01
N GLU A 24 1.74 2.37 9.10
CA GLU A 24 2.89 3.27 9.08
C GLU A 24 4.15 2.49 8.65
N ALA A 25 4.97 3.12 7.82
CA ALA A 25 6.22 2.54 7.37
C ALA A 25 7.28 2.69 8.46
N PHE A 26 7.84 1.55 8.86
CA PHE A 26 8.93 1.47 9.83
C PHE A 26 10.21 1.06 9.11
N PHE A 27 11.29 1.81 9.34
CA PHE A 27 12.63 1.43 8.90
C PHE A 27 13.34 0.75 10.06
N VAL A 28 13.93 -0.40 9.79
CA VAL A 28 14.78 -1.09 10.76
C VAL A 28 16.14 -0.42 10.72
N SER A 29 16.50 0.29 11.79
CA SER A 29 17.72 1.09 11.85
C SER A 29 18.96 0.23 12.10
N ASN A 30 18.80 -0.92 12.75
CA ASN A 30 19.90 -1.82 13.07
C ASN A 30 19.98 -3.01 12.09
N PRO A 31 21.19 -3.40 11.67
CA PRO A 31 21.37 -4.50 10.73
C PRO A 31 21.03 -5.87 11.35
N PRO A 32 20.67 -6.87 10.52
CA PRO A 32 20.10 -8.14 10.99
C PRO A 32 21.01 -8.99 11.87
N TRP A 33 22.33 -8.78 11.80
CA TRP A 33 23.30 -9.45 12.67
C TRP A 33 23.34 -8.91 14.12
N ASP A 34 22.75 -7.74 14.39
CA ASP A 34 22.67 -7.15 15.75
C ASP A 34 21.27 -7.34 16.39
N TRP A 35 20.34 -7.96 15.69
CA TRP A 35 18.97 -8.18 16.19
C TRP A 35 18.92 -9.13 17.38
N SER A 36 19.83 -10.10 17.44
CA SER A 36 19.91 -11.07 18.55
C SER A 36 20.37 -10.44 19.87
N THR A 37 21.08 -9.31 19.80
CA THR A 37 21.73 -8.66 20.95
C THR A 37 21.00 -7.39 21.37
N GLN A 38 20.53 -6.59 20.41
CA GLN A 38 19.91 -5.28 20.65
C GLN A 38 18.40 -5.24 20.36
N GLY A 39 17.81 -6.36 19.92
CA GLY A 39 16.43 -6.43 19.45
C GLY A 39 16.24 -5.74 18.10
N VAL A 40 15.01 -5.74 17.58
CA VAL A 40 14.68 -5.02 16.34
C VAL A 40 14.33 -3.58 16.69
N GLN A 41 15.20 -2.64 16.31
CA GLN A 41 14.97 -1.21 16.51
C GLN A 41 14.26 -0.66 15.27
N THR A 42 12.97 -0.35 15.41
CA THR A 42 12.17 0.26 14.35
C THR A 42 12.04 1.76 14.57
N ILE A 43 12.28 2.55 13.52
CA ILE A 43 12.02 3.99 13.51
C ILE A 43 10.84 4.22 12.57
N SER A 44 9.82 4.95 13.04
CA SER A 44 8.75 5.40 12.16
C SER A 44 9.27 6.44 11.17
N LEU A 45 8.95 6.26 9.89
CA LEU A 45 9.24 7.23 8.83
C LEU A 45 8.19 8.36 8.76
N GLY A 46 7.08 8.24 9.51
CA GLY A 46 5.96 9.17 9.40
C GLY A 46 5.26 9.15 8.04
N VAL A 47 5.47 8.09 7.25
CA VAL A 47 4.80 7.87 5.96
C VAL A 47 4.05 6.54 6.01
N THR A 48 2.97 6.42 5.24
CA THR A 48 2.10 5.24 5.22
C THR A 48 2.32 4.44 3.93
N TYR A 49 1.95 3.16 3.94
CA TYR A 49 2.04 2.30 2.74
C TYR A 49 0.96 2.60 1.68
N GLN A 50 0.17 3.67 1.86
CA GLN A 50 -0.92 4.08 0.98
C GLN A 50 -0.47 4.23 -0.48
N ILE A 51 0.66 4.91 -0.75
CA ILE A 51 1.14 5.13 -2.13
C ILE A 51 1.55 3.82 -2.81
N GLY A 52 2.05 2.85 -2.06
CA GLY A 52 2.37 1.51 -2.58
C GLY A 52 1.13 0.78 -3.08
N ALA A 53 0.03 0.89 -2.34
CA ALA A 53 -1.27 0.33 -2.76
C ALA A 53 -1.78 0.96 -4.05
N VAL A 54 -1.70 2.30 -4.18
CA VAL A 54 -2.12 3.02 -5.39
C VAL A 54 -1.34 2.56 -6.62
N LEU A 55 -0.01 2.48 -6.49
CA LEU A 55 0.88 2.08 -7.59
C LEU A 55 0.62 0.63 -8.01
N LEU A 56 0.42 -0.28 -7.05
CA LEU A 56 0.14 -1.69 -7.33
C LEU A 56 -1.20 -1.86 -8.05
N ALA A 57 -2.24 -1.16 -7.60
CA ALA A 57 -3.56 -1.18 -8.25
C ALA A 57 -3.52 -0.61 -9.67
N ALA A 58 -2.76 0.46 -9.90
CA ALA A 58 -2.58 1.05 -11.23
C ALA A 58 -1.76 0.16 -12.18
N CYS A 59 -0.69 -0.48 -11.69
CA CYS A 59 0.17 -1.35 -12.48
C CYS A 59 -0.51 -2.66 -12.89
N LEU A 60 -1.26 -3.29 -11.97
CA LEU A 60 -1.86 -4.60 -12.21
C LEU A 60 -3.31 -4.52 -12.70
N GLY A 61 -4.08 -3.55 -12.21
CA GLY A 61 -5.48 -3.31 -12.61
C GLY A 61 -5.64 -2.43 -13.85
N GLY A 62 -4.55 -1.79 -14.31
CA GLY A 62 -4.56 -0.86 -15.41
C GLY A 62 -5.06 0.54 -15.02
N ARG A 63 -4.99 1.47 -15.98
CA ARG A 63 -5.26 2.91 -15.76
C ARG A 63 -6.66 3.18 -15.19
N ASN A 64 -7.68 2.46 -15.67
CA ASN A 64 -9.06 2.67 -15.26
C ASN A 64 -9.32 2.19 -13.83
N ALA A 65 -8.86 0.99 -13.46
CA ALA A 65 -9.04 0.46 -12.12
C ALA A 65 -8.26 1.27 -11.07
N GLY A 66 -7.03 1.69 -11.41
CA GLY A 66 -6.24 2.61 -10.59
C GLY A 66 -6.97 3.92 -10.34
N ALA A 67 -7.44 4.60 -11.40
CA ALA A 67 -8.17 5.86 -11.27
C ALA A 67 -9.48 5.69 -10.47
N LEU A 68 -10.27 4.65 -10.76
CA LEU A 68 -11.51 4.36 -10.04
C LEU A 68 -11.29 4.12 -8.55
N SER A 69 -10.25 3.38 -8.17
CA SER A 69 -9.91 3.14 -6.76
C SER A 69 -9.57 4.44 -6.01
N GLN A 70 -8.87 5.38 -6.66
CA GLN A 70 -8.49 6.65 -6.05
C GLN A 70 -9.68 7.61 -5.98
N ILE A 71 -10.53 7.66 -7.00
CA ILE A 71 -11.76 8.46 -6.98
C ILE A 71 -12.68 7.96 -5.86
N ALA A 72 -12.85 6.64 -5.72
CA ALA A 72 -13.65 6.04 -4.66
C ALA A 72 -13.06 6.21 -3.25
N TYR A 73 -11.76 6.52 -3.13
CA TYR A 73 -11.13 6.82 -1.86
C TYR A 73 -11.31 8.29 -1.44
N VAL A 74 -11.42 9.21 -2.40
CA VAL A 74 -11.51 10.66 -2.16
C VAL A 74 -12.95 11.14 -2.00
N VAL A 75 -13.91 10.51 -2.70
CA VAL A 75 -15.35 10.78 -2.60
C VAL A 75 -15.93 10.16 -1.34
#